data_AF-A0A7T1BYA4-F1
#
_entry.id   AF-A0A7T1BYA4-F1
#
_cell.length_a   1.000
_cell.length_b   1.000
_cell.length_c   1.000
_cell.angle_alpha   90.00
_cell.angle_beta   90.00
_cell.angle_gamma   90.00
#
_symmetry.space_group_name_H-M   'P 1'
#
loop_
_entity.id
_entity.type
_entity.pdbx_description
1 polymer ?
#
loop_
_entity_poly.entity_id
_entity_poly.type
_entity_poly.pdbx_seq_one_letter_code
_entity_poly.pdbx_strand_id
1 'polypeptide(L)'
;CTKISDELIRNYGHYVQAINYPTVPRGHEKLRIAPTPQHTPAMIDCFVADLITVWKDLGLPLWNSSCPEECTFCKKPLLFNALEARERCNADCDKPYCPLLVECL
;
A
#
# COMPACT_ATOMS: atom_id res chain seq x y z
N CYS A 1 16.78 4.08 3.95
CA CYS A 1 15.71 4.48 3.01
C CYS A 1 15.70 5.95 2.59
N THR A 2 16.60 6.81 3.10
CA THR A 2 16.58 8.27 2.85
C THR A 2 16.62 8.66 1.37
N LYS A 3 17.50 8.04 0.57
CA LYS A 3 17.62 8.34 -0.86
C LYS A 3 16.31 8.19 -1.65
N ILE A 4 15.51 7.16 -1.34
CA ILE A 4 14.22 6.93 -2.01
C ILE A 4 13.27 8.09 -1.73
N SER A 5 13.18 8.51 -0.46
CA SER A 5 12.36 9.66 -0.03
C SER A 5 12.80 10.95 -0.72
N ASP A 6 14.12 11.17 -0.83
CA ASP A 6 14.66 12.37 -1.47
C ASP A 6 14.40 12.41 -2.99
N GLU A 7 14.45 11.28 -3.69
CA GLU A 7 14.15 11.22 -5.14
C GLU A 7 12.65 11.39 -5.42
N LEU A 8 11.79 10.79 -4.59
CA LEU A 8 10.33 10.91 -4.69
C LEU A 8 9.86 12.36 -4.57
N ILE A 9 10.39 13.11 -3.61
CA ILE A 9 10.01 14.51 -3.44
C ILE A 9 10.60 15.40 -4.54
N ARG A 10 11.87 15.20 -4.92
CA ARG A 10 12.58 16.09 -5.86
C ARG A 10 12.09 15.94 -7.30
N ASN A 11 11.83 14.71 -7.75
CA ASN A 11 11.52 14.44 -9.16
C ASN A 11 10.02 14.25 -9.41
N TYR A 12 9.26 13.80 -8.41
CA TYR A 12 7.85 13.43 -8.55
C TYR A 12 6.90 14.20 -7.63
N GLY A 13 7.43 15.00 -6.69
CA GLY A 13 6.62 15.78 -5.74
C GLY A 13 5.96 14.96 -4.63
N HIS A 14 6.30 13.68 -4.47
CA HIS A 14 5.73 12.82 -3.43
C HIS A 14 6.48 12.95 -2.11
N TYR A 15 5.84 13.52 -1.09
CA TYR A 15 6.42 13.59 0.24
C TYR A 15 6.10 12.33 1.06
N VAL A 16 7.11 11.47 1.23
CA VAL A 16 7.01 10.23 2.04
C VAL A 16 8.16 10.17 3.03
N GLN A 17 7.86 9.92 4.30
CA GLN A 17 8.88 9.88 5.35
C GLN A 17 9.63 8.54 5.35
N ALA A 18 10.95 8.60 5.18
CA ALA A 18 11.83 7.48 5.50
C ALA A 18 12.02 7.37 7.02
N ILE A 19 11.66 6.21 7.59
CA ILE A 19 11.95 5.88 8.99
C ILE A 19 13.24 5.08 9.02
N ASN A 20 14.27 5.64 9.67
CA ASN A 20 15.55 4.98 9.89
C ASN A 20 15.85 4.92 11.41
N TYR A 21 17.04 4.44 11.78
CA TYR A 21 17.56 4.51 13.16
C TYR A 21 17.58 5.96 13.69
N PRO A 22 17.24 6.23 14.97
CA PRO A 22 16.97 5.30 16.08
C PRO A 22 15.52 4.81 16.20
N THR A 23 14.60 5.34 15.39
CA THR A 23 13.17 5.02 15.45
C THR A 23 12.88 3.56 15.11
N VAL A 24 13.71 2.95 14.25
CA VAL A 24 13.69 1.51 13.94
C VAL A 24 15.09 0.92 14.05
N PRO A 25 15.22 -0.38 14.37
CA PRO A 25 16.50 -1.07 14.32
C PRO A 25 17.16 -0.96 12.94
N ARG A 26 18.49 -1.00 12.90
CA ARG A 26 19.26 -1.04 11.64
C ARG A 26 18.84 -2.28 10.82
N GLY A 27 18.67 -2.11 9.51
CA GLY A 27 18.16 -3.16 8.63
C GLY A 27 16.64 -3.30 8.59
N HIS A 28 15.91 -2.58 9.45
CA HIS A 28 14.46 -2.49 9.45
C HIS A 28 13.96 -1.11 8.98
N GLU A 29 14.77 -0.41 8.18
CA GLU A 29 14.38 0.86 7.57
C GLU A 29 13.17 0.66 6.66
N LYS A 30 12.24 1.62 6.68
CA LYS A 30 10.99 1.53 5.92
C LYS A 30 10.46 2.90 5.55
N LEU A 31 9.60 2.94 4.53
CA LEU A 31 8.82 4.13 4.18
C LEU A 31 7.50 4.12 4.95
N ARG A 32 7.09 5.27 5.48
CA ARG A 32 5.79 5.45 6.14
C ARG A 32 4.82 6.09 5.17
N ILE A 33 3.92 5.28 4.63
CA ILE A 33 2.85 5.72 3.74
C ILE A 33 1.54 5.66 4.53
N ALA A 34 0.78 6.74 4.54
CA ALA A 34 -0.48 6.85 5.27
C ALA A 34 -1.53 7.51 4.35
N PRO A 35 -2.16 6.75 3.45
CA PRO A 35 -3.17 7.29 2.55
C PRO A 35 -4.38 7.77 3.36
N THR A 36 -4.96 8.90 2.96
CA THR A 36 -6.19 9.44 3.55
C THR A 36 -7.35 9.27 2.56
N PRO A 37 -8.62 9.36 2.98
CA PRO A 37 -9.78 9.25 2.08
C PRO A 37 -9.78 10.25 0.92
N GLN A 38 -9.02 11.34 1.03
CA GLN A 38 -8.88 12.37 -0.01
C GLN A 38 -7.86 11.99 -1.09
N HIS A 39 -7.06 10.94 -0.89
CA HIS A 39 -6.19 10.41 -1.94
C HIS A 39 -7.03 9.55 -2.87
N THR A 40 -7.25 10.02 -4.09
CA THR A 40 -8.06 9.31 -5.08
C THR A 40 -7.31 8.08 -5.61
N PRO A 41 -8.02 7.08 -6.19
CA PRO A 41 -7.36 5.94 -6.82
C PRO A 41 -6.29 6.35 -7.84
N ALA A 42 -6.59 7.34 -8.70
CA ALA A 42 -5.64 7.86 -9.68
C ALA A 42 -4.37 8.46 -9.05
N MET A 43 -4.49 9.13 -7.89
CA MET A 43 -3.32 9.64 -7.15
C MET A 43 -2.47 8.49 -6.61
N ILE A 44 -3.11 7.44 -6.10
CA ILE A 44 -2.45 6.25 -5.57
C ILE A 44 -1.72 5.51 -6.70
N ASP A 45 -2.37 5.31 -7.84
CA ASP A 45 -1.79 4.65 -9.01
C ASP A 45 -0.56 5.41 -9.53
N CYS A 46 -0.66 6.74 -9.63
CA CYS A 46 0.46 7.61 -10.00
C CYS A 46 1.62 7.47 -9.01
N PHE A 47 1.34 7.56 -7.71
CA PHE A 47 2.34 7.38 -6.66
C PHE A 47 3.05 6.02 -6.73
N VAL A 48 2.30 4.94 -6.95
CA VAL A 48 2.86 3.59 -7.05
C VAL A 48 3.75 3.44 -8.30
N ALA A 49 3.34 3.99 -9.44
CA ALA A 49 4.13 3.98 -10.67
C ALA A 49 5.48 4.72 -10.49
N ASP A 50 5.45 5.90 -9.89
CA ASP A 50 6.64 6.70 -9.61
C ASP A 50 7.55 6.00 -8.59
N LEU A 51 6.96 5.42 -7.53
CA LEU A 51 7.68 4.65 -6.52
C LEU A 51 8.42 3.46 -7.14
N ILE A 52 7.76 2.71 -8.03
CA ILE A 52 8.38 1.58 -8.73
C ILE A 52 9.55 2.04 -9.59
N THR A 53 9.43 3.20 -10.25
CA THR A 53 10.50 3.80 -11.06
C THR A 53 11.72 4.10 -10.20
N VAL A 54 11.56 4.88 -9.13
CA VAL A 54 12.64 5.22 -8.19
C VAL A 54 13.26 3.96 -7.56
N TRP A 55 12.43 2.96 -7.23
CA TRP A 55 12.90 1.71 -6.63
C TRP A 55 13.83 0.94 -7.58
N LYS A 56 13.46 0.86 -8.86
CA LYS A 56 14.27 0.22 -9.90
C LYS A 56 15.56 1.00 -10.19
N ASP A 57 15.48 2.33 -10.26
CA ASP A 57 16.64 3.19 -10.53
C ASP A 57 17.71 3.06 -9.44
N LEU A 58 17.29 2.84 -8.19
CA LEU A 58 18.18 2.57 -7.06
C LEU A 58 18.64 1.10 -6.96
N GLY A 59 18.25 0.25 -7.92
CA GLY A 59 18.67 -1.14 -8.00
C GLY A 59 18.11 -2.03 -6.89
N LEU A 60 16.98 -1.65 -6.28
CA LEU A 60 16.38 -2.40 -5.19
C LEU A 60 15.53 -3.57 -5.72
N PRO A 61 15.56 -4.74 -5.06
CA PRO A 61 14.81 -5.89 -5.51
C PRO A 61 13.30 -5.65 -5.34
N LEU A 62 12.52 -6.06 -6.34
CA LEU A 62 11.07 -6.18 -6.24
C LEU A 62 10.73 -7.62 -5.86
N TRP A 63 9.74 -7.78 -4.97
CA TRP A 63 9.25 -9.11 -4.60
C TRP A 63 8.46 -9.71 -5.77
N ASN A 64 8.98 -10.78 -6.35
CA ASN A 64 8.34 -11.55 -7.40
C ASN A 64 7.43 -12.64 -6.80
N SER A 65 6.28 -12.19 -6.29
CA SER A 65 5.02 -12.95 -6.34
C SER A 65 4.99 -14.37 -5.77
N SER A 66 4.83 -14.45 -4.45
CA SER A 66 3.63 -15.06 -3.85
C SER A 66 3.46 -14.45 -2.48
N CYS A 67 2.29 -13.87 -2.20
CA CYS A 67 1.94 -13.63 -0.82
C CYS A 67 1.72 -15.02 -0.19
N PRO A 68 2.51 -15.43 0.82
CA PRO A 68 2.24 -16.68 1.50
C PRO A 68 0.80 -16.69 2.02
N GLU A 69 0.13 -17.85 2.06
CA GLU A 69 -1.25 -17.96 2.57
C GLU A 69 -1.39 -17.43 4.01
N GLU A 70 -0.27 -17.26 4.71
CA GLU A 70 -0.17 -16.70 6.05
C GLU A 70 0.80 -15.52 6.14
N CYS A 71 0.53 -14.59 7.05
CA CYS A 71 1.43 -13.49 7.37
C CYS A 71 2.77 -14.00 7.93
N THR A 72 3.88 -13.60 7.30
CA THR A 72 5.24 -13.98 7.72
C THR A 72 5.57 -13.60 9.17
N PHE A 73 4.89 -12.57 9.71
CA PHE A 73 5.10 -12.07 11.07
C PHE A 73 4.21 -12.77 12.11
N CYS A 74 2.89 -12.77 11.93
CA CYS A 74 1.95 -13.26 12.95
C CYS A 74 1.37 -14.65 12.68
N LYS A 75 1.73 -15.30 11.55
CA LYS A 75 1.29 -16.64 11.14
C LYS A 75 -0.23 -16.83 11.04
N LYS A 76 -0.97 -15.74 10.88
CA LYS A 76 -2.42 -15.76 10.62
C LYS A 76 -2.66 -15.79 9.11
N PRO A 77 -3.76 -16.42 8.65
CA PRO A 77 -4.09 -16.45 7.23
C PRO A 77 -4.30 -15.05 6.66
N LEU A 78 -3.85 -14.82 5.44
CA LEU A 78 -4.10 -13.58 4.71
C LEU A 78 -5.54 -13.59 4.17
N LEU A 79 -6.41 -12.80 4.79
CA LEU A 79 -7.85 -12.76 4.48
C LEU A 79 -8.18 -11.78 3.35
N PHE A 80 -7.41 -11.76 2.25
CA PHE A 80 -7.60 -10.81 1.14
C PHE A 80 -9.05 -10.80 0.63
N ASN A 81 -9.63 -11.97 0.33
CA ASN A 81 -11.00 -12.09 -0.15
C ASN A 81 -12.06 -11.52 0.82
N ALA A 82 -11.85 -11.68 2.13
CA ALA A 82 -12.80 -11.18 3.13
C ALA A 82 -12.65 -9.66 3.36
N LEU A 83 -11.44 -9.12 3.18
CA LEU A 83 -11.13 -7.70 3.37
C LEU A 83 -11.48 -6.85 2.14
N GLU A 84 -11.32 -7.41 0.93
CA GLU A 84 -11.72 -6.79 -0.35
C GLU A 84 -13.23 -6.89 -0.64
N ALA A 85 -14.00 -7.58 0.21
CA ALA A 85 -15.46 -7.66 0.10
C ALA A 85 -16.16 -6.29 0.23
N ARG A 86 -15.42 -5.23 0.61
CA ARG A 86 -15.89 -3.84 0.65
C ARG A 86 -15.66 -3.07 -0.65
N GLU A 87 -15.00 -3.67 -1.65
CA GLU A 87 -14.81 -3.05 -2.97
C GLU A 87 -15.65 -3.73 -4.04
N ARG A 88 -16.14 -4.94 -3.74
CA ARG A 88 -17.01 -5.73 -4.61
C ARG A 88 -18.37 -5.86 -3.94
N CYS A 89 -19.31 -5.00 -4.30
CA CYS A 89 -20.71 -5.31 -4.04
C CYS A 89 -21.05 -6.61 -4.77
N ASN A 90 -21.33 -7.67 -4.02
CA ASN A 90 -21.98 -8.83 -4.57
C ASN A 90 -23.49 -8.52 -4.57
N ALA A 91 -24.18 -8.74 -5.69
CA ALA A 91 -25.63 -8.49 -5.79
C ALA A 91 -26.44 -9.28 -4.74
N ASP A 92 -25.86 -10.36 -4.21
CA ASP A 92 -26.41 -11.22 -3.14
C ASP A 92 -25.88 -10.87 -1.73
N CYS A 93 -25.49 -9.62 -1.45
CA CYS A 93 -25.02 -9.23 -0.12
C CYS A 93 -26.19 -9.09 0.89
N ASP A 94 -26.46 -10.16 1.65
CA ASP A 94 -27.49 -10.23 2.70
C ASP A 94 -27.17 -9.47 4.01
N LYS A 95 -26.14 -8.61 4.03
CA LYS A 95 -25.81 -7.84 5.24
C LYS A 95 -26.74 -6.63 5.41
N PRO A 96 -27.52 -6.53 6.51
CA PRO A 96 -28.28 -5.33 6.79
C PRO A 96 -27.32 -4.14 6.95
N TYR A 97 -27.64 -3.02 6.29
CA TYR A 97 -26.89 -1.75 6.30
C TYR A 97 -25.50 -1.77 5.65
N CYS A 98 -25.29 -2.55 4.58
CA CYS A 98 -24.06 -2.43 3.80
C CYS A 98 -23.93 -0.99 3.24
N PRO A 99 -22.87 -0.23 3.56
CA PRO A 99 -22.72 1.16 3.13
C PRO A 99 -22.56 1.34 1.61
N LEU A 100 -22.39 0.24 0.87
CA LEU A 100 -22.23 0.20 -0.58
C LEU A 100 -23.51 -0.21 -1.32
N LEU A 101 -24.58 -0.58 -0.62
CA LEU A 101 -25.91 -0.80 -1.22
C LEU A 101 -26.47 0.48 -1.85
N VAL A 102 -25.98 1.65 -1.45
CA VAL A 102 -26.41 2.97 -1.96
C VAL A 102 -25.79 3.29 -3.33
N GLU A 103 -24.66 2.68 -3.69
CA GLU A 103 -23.94 2.96 -4.96
C GLU A 103 -24.23 1.94 -6.08
N CYS A 104 -25.00 0.89 -5.80
CA CYS A 104 -25.34 -0.17 -6.77
C CYS A 104 -26.78 -0.10 -7.31
N LEU A 105 -27.42 1.07 -7.26
CA LEU A 105 -28.70 1.38 -7.89
C LEU A 105 -28.53 2.33 -9.07
#